data_AF-A0A2T1LQV3-F1
#
_entry.id   AF-A0A2T1LQV3-F1
#
_cell.length_a   1.000
_cell.length_b   1.000
_cell.length_c   1.000
_cell.angle_alpha   90.00
_cell.angle_beta   90.00
_cell.angle_gamma   90.00
#
_symmetry.space_group_name_H-M   'P 1'
#
loop_
_entity.id
_entity.type
_entity.pdbx_description
1 polymer ?
#
loop_
_entity_poly.entity_id
_entity_poly.type
_entity_poly.pdbx_seq_one_letter_code
_entity_poly.pdbx_strand_id
1 'polypeptide(L)' 'MVTTLNKPSSLIHEIQLEKIGDWNLFKFSESLQLRMENLLEKKKADRLTSDEITELETITELDRIFTHINAMLAAQNVN' A
#
# COMPACT_ATOMS: atom_id res chain seq x y z
N MET A 1 -16.91 10.44 9.45
CA MET A 1 -16.60 11.15 8.19
C MET A 1 -15.90 10.15 7.30
N VAL A 2 -16.45 9.84 6.11
CA VAL A 2 -15.83 8.90 5.17
C VAL A 2 -14.82 9.70 4.38
N THR A 3 -13.55 9.65 4.78
CA THR A 3 -12.46 10.26 4.02
C THR A 3 -12.37 9.48 2.71
N THR A 4 -12.84 10.07 1.62
CA THR A 4 -12.69 9.51 0.28
C THR A 4 -11.20 9.31 0.01
N LEU A 5 -10.76 8.06 0.08
CA LEU A 5 -9.37 7.65 -0.05
C LEU A 5 -9.04 7.47 -1.54
N ASN A 6 -9.30 8.51 -2.32
CA ASN A 6 -9.18 8.51 -3.78
C ASN A 6 -7.84 9.08 -4.26
N LYS A 7 -6.92 9.37 -3.35
CA LYS A 7 -5.56 9.83 -3.69
C LYS A 7 -4.53 8.98 -2.97
N PRO A 8 -3.57 8.38 -3.71
CA PRO A 8 -2.48 7.64 -3.10
C PRO A 8 -1.63 8.56 -2.20
N SER A 9 -1.60 9.86 -2.49
CA SER A 9 -0.91 10.86 -1.66
C SER A 9 -1.49 10.99 -0.25
N SER A 10 -2.78 10.75 -0.03
CA SER A 10 -3.37 10.76 1.32
C SER A 10 -2.86 9.61 2.18
N LEU A 11 -2.51 8.50 1.55
CA LEU A 11 -1.98 7.31 2.19
C LEU A 11 -0.49 7.44 2.53
N ILE A 12 0.22 8.45 2.02
CA ILE A 12 1.64 8.69 2.31
C ILE A 12 1.92 8.80 3.81
N HIS A 13 0.98 9.33 4.60
CA HIS A 13 1.12 9.42 6.06
C HIS A 13 0.96 8.06 6.77
N GLU A 14 0.31 7.09 6.13
CA GLU A 14 0.13 5.71 6.62
C GLU A 14 1.28 4.80 6.16
N ILE A 15 2.35 5.36 5.58
CA ILE A 15 3.47 4.59 5.05
C ILE A 15 4.61 4.66 6.04
N GLN A 16 5.19 3.49 6.33
CA GLN A 16 6.28 3.34 7.26
C GLN A 16 7.53 2.90 6.52
N LEU A 17 8.65 3.52 6.87
CA LEU A 17 9.97 3.06 6.45
C LEU A 17 10.43 2.01 7.46
N GLU A 18 10.51 0.76 7.02
CA GLU A 18 11.01 -0.34 7.84
C GLU A 18 12.48 -0.59 7.49
N LYS A 19 13.36 -0.45 8.48
CA LYS A 19 14.78 -0.77 8.31
C LYS A 19 14.99 -2.26 8.54
N ILE A 20 15.21 -3.01 7.46
CA ILE A 20 15.53 -4.44 7.51
C ILE A 20 17.04 -4.57 7.26
N GLY A 21 17.81 -4.79 8.32
CA GLY A 21 19.28 -4.83 8.23
C GLY A 21 19.86 -3.46 7.84
N ASP A 22 20.54 -3.39 6.70
CA ASP A 22 21.06 -2.15 6.12
C ASP A 22 20.10 -1.48 5.12
N TRP A 23 18.96 -2.10 4.84
CA TRP A 23 18.01 -1.62 3.84
C TRP A 23 16.90 -0.81 4.50
N ASN A 24 16.54 0.32 3.86
CA ASN A 24 15.36 1.09 4.22
C ASN A 24 14.25 0.74 3.23
N LEU A 25 13.34 -0.15 3.63
CA LEU A 25 12.25 -0.60 2.78
C LEU A 25 10.97 0.17 3.11
N PHE A 26 10.23 0.54 2.07
CA PHE A 26 8.90 1.09 2.23
C PHE A 26 7.91 -0.03 2.50
N LYS A 27 7.10 0.14 3.54
CA LYS A 27 6.06 -0.80 3.95
C LYS A 27 4.80 -0.02 4.33
N PHE A 28 3.65 -0.67 4.18
CA PHE A 28 2.39 -0.13 4.67
C PHE A 28 2.30 -0.24 6.19
N SER A 29 1.68 0.74 6.84
CA SER A 29 1.30 0.59 8.25
C SER A 29 0.34 -0.60 8.44
N GLU A 30 0.27 -1.13 9.65
CA GLU A 30 -0.72 -2.16 10.00
C GLU A 30 -2.16 -1.72 9.68
N SER A 31 -2.49 -0.44 9.89
CA SER A 31 -3.82 0.09 9.57
C SER A 31 -4.13 -0.01 8.07
N LEU A 32 -3.16 0.33 7.22
CA LEU A 32 -3.32 0.29 5.76
C LEU A 32 -3.29 -1.15 5.22
N GLN A 33 -2.47 -2.02 5.78
CA GLN A 33 -2.46 -3.46 5.46
C GLN A 33 -3.81 -4.11 5.79
N LEU A 34 -4.32 -3.90 7.01
CA LEU A 34 -5.64 -4.37 7.42
C LEU A 34 -6.73 -3.82 6.50
N ARG A 35 -6.56 -2.58 6.03
CA ARG A 35 -7.54 -1.97 5.14
C ARG A 35 -7.54 -2.63 3.76
N MET A 36 -6.36 -2.87 3.19
CA MET A 36 -6.19 -3.63 1.96
C MET A 36 -6.79 -5.04 2.07
N GLU A 37 -6.51 -5.76 3.17
CA GLU A 37 -7.09 -7.09 3.41
C GLU A 37 -8.61 -7.04 3.46
N ASN A 38 -9.21 -6.09 4.18
CA ASN A 38 -10.65 -5.94 4.25
C ASN A 38 -11.29 -5.69 2.87
N LEU A 39 -10.67 -4.84 2.06
CA LEU A 39 -11.10 -4.57 0.68
C LEU A 39 -10.97 -5.81 -0.21
N LEU A 40 -9.90 -6.59 -0.06
CA LEU A 40 -9.70 -7.85 -0.78
C LEU A 40 -10.72 -8.92 -0.36
N GLU A 41 -11.06 -9.02 0.92
CA GLU A 41 -12.13 -9.90 1.40
C GLU A 41 -13.48 -9.51 0.82
N LYS A 42 -13.80 -8.21 0.83
CA LYS A 42 -15.02 -7.70 0.18
C LYS A 42 -15.01 -7.93 -1.33
N LYS A 43 -13.85 -7.84 -1.98
CA LYS A 43 -13.67 -8.15 -3.41
C LYS A 43 -14.03 -9.60 -3.69
N LYS A 44 -13.51 -10.52 -2.89
CA LYS A 44 -13.80 -11.96 -3.00
C LYS A 44 -15.29 -12.25 -2.79
N ALA A 45 -15.95 -11.47 -1.94
CA ALA A 45 -17.38 -11.57 -1.69
C ALA A 45 -18.26 -10.85 -2.73
N ASP A 46 -17.67 -10.20 -3.75
CA ASP A 46 -18.36 -9.36 -4.75
C ASP A 46 -19.19 -8.23 -4.11
N ARG A 47 -18.76 -7.74 -2.93
CA ARG A 47 -19.43 -6.72 -2.12
C ARG A 47 -18.75 -5.36 -2.15
N LEU A 48 -17.71 -5.21 -2.97
CA LEU A 48 -16.99 -3.96 -3.12
C LEU A 48 -17.88 -2.90 -3.78
N THR A 49 -17.94 -1.73 -3.17
CA THR A 49 -18.56 -0.56 -3.79
C THR A 49 -17.59 0.12 -4.77
N SER A 50 -18.08 0.93 -5.69
CA SER A 50 -17.22 1.67 -6.64
C SER A 50 -16.16 2.53 -5.96
N ASP A 51 -16.46 3.06 -4.77
CA ASP A 51 -15.52 3.84 -3.96
C ASP A 51 -14.41 2.95 -3.42
N GLU A 52 -14.77 1.79 -2.86
CA GLU A 52 -13.82 0.81 -2.33
C GLU A 52 -12.98 0.14 -3.44
N ILE A 53 -13.52 -0.02 -4.65
CA ILE A 53 -12.74 -0.47 -5.81
C ILE A 53 -11.65 0.55 -6.11
N THR A 54 -12.01 1.83 -6.16
CA THR A 54 -11.07 2.94 -6.39
C THR A 54 -10.00 2.99 -5.29
N GLU A 55 -10.39 2.80 -4.04
CA GLU A 55 -9.48 2.71 -2.89
C GLU A 55 -8.50 1.53 -3.04
N LEU A 56 -9.00 0.34 -3.39
CA LEU A 56 -8.17 -0.84 -3.60
C LEU A 56 -7.20 -0.67 -4.77
N GLU A 57 -7.63 -0.07 -5.87
CA GLU A 57 -6.75 0.25 -7.00
C GLU A 57 -5.66 1.24 -6.60
N THR A 58 -6.02 2.26 -5.82
CA THR A 58 -5.07 3.25 -5.27
C THR A 58 -4.01 2.59 -4.39
N ILE A 59 -4.43 1.69 -3.48
CA ILE A 59 -3.51 0.93 -2.61
C ILE A 59 -2.62 -0.01 -3.45
N THR A 60 -3.19 -0.67 -4.45
CA THR A 60 -2.45 -1.58 -5.34
C THR A 60 -1.39 -0.84 -6.17
N GLU A 61 -1.68 0.38 -6.62
CA GLU A 61 -0.71 1.21 -7.33
C GLU A 61 0.44 1.64 -6.42
N LEU A 62 0.14 2.06 -5.18
CA LEU A 62 1.15 2.34 -4.16
C LEU A 62 2.05 1.14 -3.87
N ASP A 63 1.47 -0.06 -3.75
CA ASP A 63 2.21 -1.31 -3.50
C ASP A 63 3.22 -1.59 -4.62
N ARG A 64 2.82 -1.37 -5.88
CA ARG A 64 3.71 -1.50 -7.03
C ARG A 64 4.84 -0.48 -7.00
N ILE A 65 4.55 0.78 -6.66
CA ILE A 65 5.58 1.83 -6.53
C ILE A 65 6.60 1.42 -5.46
N PHE A 66 6.14 0.91 -4.31
CA PHE A 66 7.03 0.47 -3.24
C PHE A 66 7.81 -0.77 -3.58
N THR A 67 7.18 -1.77 -4.19
CA THR A 67 7.90 -2.95 -4.68
C THR A 67 9.00 -2.55 -5.65
N HIS A 68 8.74 -1.58 -6.54
CA HIS A 68 9.75 -1.08 -7.46
C HIS A 68 10.88 -0.32 -6.76
N ILE A 69 10.57 0.61 -5.86
CA ILE A 69 11.58 1.34 -5.07
C ILE A 69 12.39 0.38 -4.21
N ASN A 70 11.74 -0.54 -3.50
CA ASN A 70 12.37 -1.56 -2.67
C ASN A 70 13.27 -2.47 -3.50
N ALA A 71 12.82 -2.91 -4.68
CA ALA A 71 13.64 -3.70 -5.59
C ALA A 71 14.86 -2.92 -6.10
N MET A 72 14.70 -1.64 -6.44
CA MET A 72 15.82 -0.77 -6.83
C MET A 72 16.79 -0.53 -5.67
N LEU A 73 16.31 -0.32 -4.44
CA LEU A 73 17.14 -0.13 -3.25
C LEU A 73 17.91 -1.41 -2.90
N ALA A 74 17.24 -2.57 -2.98
CA ALA A 74 17.86 -3.87 -2.78
C ALA A 74 18.93 -4.14 -3.85
N ALA A 75 18.63 -3.87 -5.13
CA ALA A 75 19.59 -4.03 -6.23
C ALA A 75 20.82 -3.10 -6.10
N GLN A 76 20.64 -1.88 -5.59
CA GLN A 76 21.75 -0.92 -5.40
C GLN A 76 22.67 -1.27 -4.22
N ASN A 77 22.20 -2.02 -3.23
CA ASN A 77 22.99 -2.41 -2.03
C ASN A 77 23.60 -3.82 -2.13
N VAL A 78 23.54 -4.48 -3.30
CA VAL A 78 24.16 -5.80 -3.57
C VAL A 78 25.65 -5.66 -3.99
N ASN A 79 26.33 -4.60 -3.58
CA ASN A 79 27.75 -4.37 -3.93
C ASN A 79 28.70 -4.49 -2.74
#